data_AF-A0A9E6CPF7-F1
#
_entry.id   AF-A0A9E6CPF7-F1
#
_cell.length_a   1.000
_cell.length_b   1.000
_cell.length_c   1.000
_cell.angle_alpha   90.00
_cell.angle_beta   90.00
_cell.angle_gamma   90.00
#
_symmetry.space_group_name_H-M   'P 1'
#
loop_
_entity.id
_entity.type
_entity.pdbx_description
1 polymer ?
#
loop_
_entity_poly.entity_id
_entity_poly.type
_entity_poly.pdbx_seq_one_letter_code
_entity_poly.pdbx_strand_id
1 'polypeptide(L)'
;MATAKNQKRWRDRHRDEKRQLNVMAATDVHESLDMLVRTYSLSGKGDAVAFACFIGDRLMERADDNPDTARLLAELAEDYHRSR
;
A
#
# COMPACT_ATOMS: atom_id res chain seq x y z
N MET A 1 -14.36 7.59 13.86
CA MET A 1 -14.45 6.59 12.77
C MET A 1 -15.24 7.17 11.61
N ALA A 2 -14.82 6.97 10.37
CA ALA A 2 -15.55 7.44 9.20
C ALA A 2 -16.88 6.68 9.07
N THR A 3 -18.00 7.39 9.14
CA THR A 3 -19.36 6.83 9.01
C THR A 3 -19.57 6.20 7.63
N ALA A 4 -20.41 5.17 7.53
CA ALA A 4 -20.69 4.46 6.28
C ALA A 4 -21.13 5.40 5.13
N LYS A 5 -21.83 6.49 5.47
CA LYS A 5 -22.22 7.55 4.53
C LYS A 5 -21.03 8.32 3.96
N ASN A 6 -20.04 8.63 4.80
CA ASN A 6 -18.80 9.30 4.39
C ASN A 6 -17.91 8.36 3.58
N GLN A 7 -17.85 7.07 3.94
CA GLN A 7 -17.14 6.06 3.16
C GLN A 7 -17.75 5.87 1.77
N LYS A 8 -19.08 5.79 1.65
CA LYS A 8 -19.76 5.68 0.36
C LYS A 8 -19.52 6.91 -0.51
N ARG A 9 -19.65 8.11 0.07
CA ARG A 9 -19.41 9.37 -0.64
C ARG A 9 -17.97 9.50 -1.12
N TRP A 10 -17.00 9.06 -0.32
CA TRP A 10 -15.60 9.01 -0.73
C TRP A 10 -15.37 7.97 -1.84
N ARG A 11 -15.94 6.77 -1.71
CA ARG A 11 -15.84 5.71 -2.74
C ARG A 11 -16.46 6.12 -4.08
N ASP A 12 -17.59 6.83 -4.05
CA ASP A 12 -18.24 7.33 -5.26
C ASP A 12 -17.44 8.46 -5.90
N ARG A 13 -16.84 9.35 -5.10
CA ARG A 13 -15.99 10.44 -5.58
C ARG A 13 -14.69 9.96 -6.22
N HIS A 14 -14.07 8.91 -5.66
CA HIS A 14 -12.77 8.38 -6.15
C HIS A 14 -12.98 7.07 -6.94
N ARG A 15 -14.17 6.88 -7.53
CA ARG A 15 -14.54 5.67 -8.28
C ARG A 15 -13.59 5.43 -9.45
N ASP A 16 -13.25 6.48 -10.18
CA ASP A 16 -12.41 6.40 -11.38
C ASP A 16 -10.92 6.23 -11.05
N GLU A 17 -10.43 6.85 -9.98
CA GLU A 17 -9.10 6.58 -9.43
C GLU A 17 -8.97 5.13 -8.94
N LYS A 18 -10.02 4.60 -8.30
CA LYS A 18 -10.09 3.17 -7.97
C LYS A 18 -10.18 2.27 -9.20
N ARG A 19 -10.78 2.76 -10.28
CA ARG A 19 -10.86 2.02 -11.55
C ARG A 19 -9.49 1.98 -12.22
N GLN A 20 -8.70 3.06 -12.14
CA GLN A 20 -7.31 3.08 -12.60
C GLN A 20 -6.41 2.19 -11.74
N LEU A 21 -6.53 2.24 -10.41
CA LEU A 21 -5.78 1.35 -9.50
C LEU A 21 -6.16 -0.14 -9.66
N ASN A 22 -7.41 -0.45 -10.04
CA ASN A 22 -7.84 -1.82 -10.28
C ASN A 22 -7.48 -2.36 -11.68
N VAL A 23 -7.38 -1.49 -12.70
CA VAL A 23 -7.19 -1.92 -14.11
C VAL A 23 -5.72 -1.85 -14.55
N MET A 24 -4.86 -1.07 -13.89
CA MET A 24 -3.49 -0.80 -14.38
C MET A 24 -2.36 -1.35 -13.50
N ALA A 25 -2.68 -2.01 -12.38
CA ALA A 25 -1.66 -2.72 -11.62
C ALA A 25 -1.31 -4.03 -12.36
N ALA A 26 -0.02 -4.25 -12.64
CA ALA A 26 0.45 -5.51 -13.22
C ALA A 26 -0.09 -6.71 -12.41
N THR A 27 -0.32 -7.86 -13.05
CA THR A 27 -0.86 -9.08 -12.42
C THR A 27 -0.20 -9.37 -11.07
N ASP A 28 1.13 -9.21 -11.00
CA ASP A 28 1.96 -9.44 -9.83
C ASP A 28 1.59 -8.54 -8.62
N VAL A 29 1.07 -7.34 -8.87
CA VAL A 29 0.61 -6.43 -7.80
C VAL A 29 -0.69 -6.95 -7.19
N HIS A 30 -1.60 -7.49 -8.01
CA HIS A 30 -2.83 -8.09 -7.49
C HIS A 30 -2.55 -9.31 -6.62
N GLU A 31 -1.60 -10.14 -7.04
CA GLU A 31 -1.14 -11.30 -6.27
C GLU A 31 -0.45 -10.87 -4.97
N SER A 32 0.39 -9.83 -5.03
CA SER A 32 1.03 -9.25 -3.84
C SER A 32 0.00 -8.71 -2.84
N LEU A 33 -1.05 -8.02 -3.32
CA LEU A 33 -2.12 -7.53 -2.46
C LEU A 33 -2.92 -8.69 -1.86
N ASP A 34 -3.23 -9.74 -2.62
CA ASP A 34 -3.89 -10.93 -2.09
C ASP A 34 -3.03 -11.65 -1.04
N MET A 35 -1.72 -11.68 -1.24
CA MET A 35 -0.77 -12.19 -0.26
C MET A 35 -0.82 -11.37 1.03
N LEU A 36 -0.76 -10.04 0.94
CA LEU A 36 -0.85 -9.15 2.12
C LEU A 36 -2.17 -9.34 2.86
N VAL A 37 -3.29 -9.48 2.15
CA VAL A 37 -4.60 -9.77 2.74
C VAL A 37 -4.54 -11.04 3.59
N ARG A 38 -3.96 -12.12 3.06
CA ARG A 38 -3.87 -13.41 3.76
C ARG A 38 -2.90 -13.37 4.93
N THR A 39 -1.70 -12.83 4.70
CA THR A 39 -0.62 -12.79 5.71
C THR A 39 -1.01 -11.95 6.92
N TYR A 40 -1.67 -10.81 6.71
CA TYR A 40 -2.00 -9.87 7.77
C TYR A 40 -3.49 -9.87 8.14
N SER A 41 -4.26 -10.84 7.64
CA SER A 41 -5.71 -10.98 7.92
C SER A 41 -6.51 -9.71 7.66
N LEU A 42 -6.23 -9.04 6.53
CA LEU A 42 -6.86 -7.76 6.18
C LEU A 42 -8.23 -7.96 5.54
N SER A 43 -9.06 -6.91 5.54
CA SER A 43 -10.43 -6.98 5.04
C SER A 43 -10.55 -7.08 3.51
N GLY A 44 -9.46 -6.89 2.78
CA GLY A 44 -9.37 -7.04 1.32
C GLY A 44 -8.28 -6.18 0.69
N LYS A 45 -8.16 -6.20 -0.64
CA LYS A 45 -7.06 -5.49 -1.37
C LYS A 45 -6.96 -4.00 -1.06
N GLY A 46 -8.09 -3.32 -0.87
CA GLY A 46 -8.09 -1.91 -0.51
C GLY A 46 -7.49 -1.63 0.87
N ASP A 47 -7.67 -2.57 1.80
CA ASP A 47 -7.07 -2.53 3.14
C ASP A 47 -5.59 -2.91 3.07
N ALA A 48 -5.22 -3.86 2.21
CA ALA A 48 -3.82 -4.18 1.91
C ALA A 48 -3.03 -3.01 1.33
N VAL A 49 -3.63 -2.19 0.45
CA VAL A 49 -3.00 -0.96 -0.04
C VAL A 49 -2.79 0.02 1.11
N ALA A 50 -3.82 0.27 1.93
CA ALA A 50 -3.71 1.17 3.08
C ALA A 50 -2.64 0.71 4.07
N PHE A 51 -2.58 -0.60 4.32
CA PHE A 51 -1.58 -1.23 5.16
C PHE A 51 -0.16 -1.10 4.60
N ALA A 52 0.04 -1.33 3.30
CA ALA A 52 1.34 -1.17 2.65
C ALA A 52 1.86 0.28 2.75
N CYS A 53 0.98 1.26 2.50
CA CYS A 53 1.32 2.68 2.70
C CYS A 53 1.67 2.97 4.17
N PHE A 54 0.86 2.48 5.11
CA PHE A 54 1.11 2.68 6.54
C PHE A 54 2.48 2.12 6.96
N ILE A 55 2.85 0.91 6.54
CA ILE A 55 4.17 0.35 6.82
C ILE A 55 5.27 1.21 6.21
N GLY A 56 5.13 1.63 4.95
CA GLY A 56 6.09 2.50 4.27
C GLY A 56 6.35 3.79 5.04
N ASP A 57 5.28 4.48 5.46
CA ASP A 57 5.38 5.70 6.25
C ASP A 57 6.08 5.46 7.60
N ARG A 58 5.73 4.36 8.30
CA ARG A 58 6.36 4.02 9.60
C ARG A 58 7.83 3.65 9.45
N LEU A 59 8.21 2.99 8.36
CA LEU A 59 9.61 2.68 8.06
C LEU A 59 10.41 3.94 7.74
N MET A 60 9.81 4.90 7.01
CA MET A 60 10.43 6.21 6.76
C MET A 60 10.61 6.99 8.06
N GLU A 61 9.58 7.12 8.90
CA GLU A 61 9.69 7.77 10.21
C GLU A 61 10.79 7.14 11.08
N ARG A 62 10.91 5.80 11.05
CA ARG A 62 11.94 5.06 11.82
C ARG A 62 13.33 5.13 11.18
N ALA A 63 13.44 5.44 9.89
CA ALA A 63 14.72 5.65 9.26
C ALA A 63 15.41 6.93 9.78
N ASP A 64 14.64 7.91 10.26
CA ASP A 64 15.18 9.17 10.79
C ASP A 64 16.03 8.96 12.05
N ASP A 65 15.73 7.95 12.86
CA ASP A 65 16.42 7.65 14.12
C ASP A 65 17.15 6.30 14.16
N ASN A 66 16.99 5.46 13.13
CA ASN A 66 17.62 4.14 13.03
C ASN A 66 18.43 3.96 11.72
N PRO A 67 19.78 4.00 11.78
CA PRO A 67 20.64 3.90 10.59
C PRO A 67 20.49 2.59 9.81
N ASP A 68 20.24 1.46 10.49
CA ASP A 68 20.03 0.17 9.82
C ASP A 68 18.72 0.16 9.02
N THR A 69 17.68 0.78 9.57
CA THR A 69 16.38 0.95 8.88
C THR A 69 16.52 1.87 7.68
N ALA A 70 17.27 2.97 7.82
CA ALA A 70 17.56 3.87 6.71
C ALA A 70 18.30 3.16 5.57
N ARG A 71 19.31 2.35 5.91
CA ARG A 71 20.07 1.58 4.91
C ARG A 71 19.19 0.57 4.20
N LEU A 72 18.40 -0.20 4.95
CA LEU A 72 17.45 -1.16 4.39
C LEU A 72 16.44 -0.47 3.44
N LEU A 73 15.89 0.68 3.85
CA LEU A 73 14.93 1.40 3.03
C LEU A 73 15.55 1.90 1.72
N ALA A 74 16.81 2.38 1.75
CA ALA A 74 17.53 2.79 0.56
C ALA A 74 17.82 1.61 -0.38
N GLU A 75 18.27 0.47 0.16
CA GLU A 75 18.50 -0.76 -0.61
C GLU A 75 17.21 -1.23 -1.32
N LEU A 76 16.09 -1.30 -0.57
CA LEU A 76 14.80 -1.72 -1.13
C LEU A 76 14.25 -0.75 -2.18
N ALA A 77 14.47 0.56 -2.01
CA ALA A 77 14.08 1.56 -3.00
C ALA A 77 14.88 1.42 -4.30
N GLU A 78 16.19 1.17 -4.20
CA GLU A 78 17.04 0.92 -5.36
C GLU A 78 16.62 -0.36 -6.11
N ASP A 79 16.36 -1.44 -5.38
CA ASP A 79 15.90 -2.71 -5.95
C ASP A 79 14.55 -2.55 -6.67
N TYR A 80 13.62 -1.79 -6.11
CA TYR A 80 12.35 -1.48 -6.77
C TYR A 80 12.56 -0.77 -8.11
N HIS A 81 13.43 0.24 -8.14
CA HIS A 81 13.77 0.95 -9.38
C HIS A 81 14.47 0.06 -10.40
N ARG A 82 15.29 -0.90 -9.96
CA ARG A 82 15.97 -1.87 -10.85
C ARG A 82 15.02 -2.92 -11.42
N SER A 83 13.94 -3.24 -10.70
CA SER A 83 12.94 -4.23 -11.10
C SER A 83 11.90 -3.72 -12.12
N ARG A 84 11.90 -2.42 -12.41
CA ARG A 84 11.01 -1.76 -13.39
C ARG A 84 11.74 -1.41 -14.67
#